data_AF-A0AA37GEL1-F1
#
_entry.id   AF-A0AA37GEL1-F1
#
_cell.length_a   1.000
_cell.length_b   1.000
_cell.length_c   1.000
_cell.angle_alpha   90.00
_cell.angle_beta   90.00
_cell.angle_gamma   90.00
#
_symmetry.space_group_name_H-M   'P 1'
#
loop_
_entity.id
_entity.type
_entity.pdbx_description
1 polymer ?
#
loop_
_entity_poly.entity_id
_entity_poly.type
_entity_poly.pdbx_seq_one_letter_code
_entity_poly.pdbx_strand_id
1 'polypeptide(L)' 'MPDFEDVPDSTDWLSTPLPALSAVEASLRCQVCKDFFKTPMLTSCCHTFCSLCIRRALSNDGKCPSAGLQIRS' A
#
# COMPACT_ATOMS: atom_id res chain seq x y z
N MET A 1 -21.64 17.82 6.37
CA MET A 1 -20.76 17.17 5.38
C MET A 1 -19.40 17.13 6.05
N PRO A 2 -18.82 15.97 6.36
CA PRO A 2 -17.46 15.95 6.87
C PRO A 2 -16.53 16.46 5.77
N ASP A 3 -15.71 17.43 6.12
CA ASP A 3 -14.62 17.96 5.31
C ASP A 3 -13.82 16.80 4.72
N PHE A 4 -13.64 16.80 3.40
CA PHE A 4 -12.82 15.82 2.69
C PHE A 4 -11.30 16.06 2.95
N GLU A 5 -10.95 17.06 3.75
CA GLU A 5 -9.59 17.58 3.94
C GLU A 5 -8.82 16.92 5.10
N ASP A 6 -9.42 16.04 5.89
CA ASP A 6 -8.76 15.34 7.02
C ASP A 6 -8.66 13.82 6.76
N VAL A 7 -8.03 13.45 5.64
CA VAL A 7 -7.63 12.06 5.41
C VAL A 7 -6.15 11.96 5.75
N PRO A 8 -5.76 11.24 6.83
CA PRO A 8 -4.36 11.13 7.22
C PRO A 8 -3.52 10.51 6.11
N ASP A 9 -2.53 11.24 5.63
CA ASP A 9 -1.62 10.80 4.58
C ASP A 9 -0.15 10.93 5.01
N SER A 10 0.75 10.30 4.27
CA SER A 10 2.15 10.26 4.67
C SER A 10 2.86 11.62 4.53
N THR A 11 2.24 12.58 3.84
CA THR A 11 2.72 13.96 3.68
C THR A 11 2.52 14.77 4.95
N ASP A 12 1.63 14.36 5.86
CA ASP A 12 1.44 15.00 7.18
C ASP A 12 2.76 15.13 7.96
N TRP A 13 3.65 14.14 7.85
CA TRP A 13 4.97 14.16 8.50
C TRP A 13 5.90 15.27 8.00
N LEU A 14 5.72 15.77 6.77
CA LEU A 14 6.59 16.82 6.21
C LEU A 14 6.51 18.14 6.98
N SER A 15 5.35 18.40 7.61
CA SER A 15 5.14 19.58 8.45
C SER A 15 5.73 19.44 9.85
N THR A 16 6.16 18.24 10.23
CA THR A 16 6.67 17.92 11.57
C THR A 16 8.20 17.99 11.64
N PRO A 17 8.81 17.99 12.84
CA PRO A 17 10.25 17.85 13.01
C PRO A 17 10.84 16.51 12.53
N LEU A 18 10.00 15.59 12.06
CA LEU A 18 10.39 14.24 11.63
C LEU A 18 9.97 13.97 10.16
N PRO A 19 10.43 14.76 9.18
CA PRO A 19 10.02 14.60 7.78
C PRO A 19 10.44 13.25 7.19
N ALA A 20 11.49 12.62 7.72
CA ALA A 20 11.95 11.30 7.30
C ALA A 20 10.93 10.17 7.59
N LEU A 21 9.98 10.38 8.52
CA LEU A 21 8.91 9.43 8.80
C LEU A 21 7.88 9.33 7.67
N SER A 22 7.77 10.34 6.80
CA SER A 22 6.91 10.29 5.62
C SER A 22 7.20 9.07 4.74
N ALA A 23 8.49 8.82 4.44
CA ALA A 23 8.92 7.68 3.64
C ALA A 23 8.68 6.34 4.34
N VAL A 24 8.88 6.32 5.66
CA VAL A 24 8.64 5.12 6.48
C VAL A 24 7.15 4.80 6.51
N GLU A 25 6.28 5.78 6.76
CA GLU A 25 4.83 5.56 6.76
C GLU A 25 4.33 5.13 5.38
N ALA A 26 4.80 5.78 4.31
CA ALA A 26 4.46 5.40 2.95
C ALA A 26 4.85 3.95 2.64
N SER A 27 5.96 3.46 3.20
CA SER A 27 6.40 2.07 3.06
C SER A 27 5.51 1.04 3.79
N LEU A 28 4.72 1.48 4.78
CA LEU A 28 3.77 0.67 5.55
C LEU A 28 2.36 0.63 4.94
N ARG A 29 2.15 1.33 3.82
CA ARG A 29 0.88 1.41 3.12
C ARG A 29 0.83 0.49 1.91
N CYS A 30 -0.34 -0.11 1.70
CA CYS A 30 -0.59 -0.97 0.57
C CYS A 30 -0.69 -0.16 -0.73
N GLN A 31 0.07 -0.58 -1.75
CA GLN A 31 0.08 0.11 -3.03
C GLN A 31 -1.26 0.04 -3.80
N VAL A 32 -2.18 -0.83 -3.40
CA VAL A 32 -3.51 -0.99 -4.01
C VAL A 32 -4.56 -0.11 -3.34
N CYS A 33 -4.74 -0.23 -2.01
CA CYS A 33 -5.78 0.53 -1.30
C CYS A 33 -5.27 1.84 -0.69
N LYS A 34 -3.96 2.11 -0.75
CA LYS A 34 -3.28 3.30 -0.19
C LYS A 34 -3.44 3.52 1.32
N ASP A 35 -3.94 2.50 1.99
CA ASP A 35 -4.13 2.42 3.44
C ASP A 35 -3.07 1.48 4.06
N PHE A 36 -2.92 1.53 5.38
CA PHE A 36 -2.02 0.65 6.12
C PHE A 36 -2.28 -0.83 5.82
N PHE A 37 -1.22 -1.64 5.84
CA PHE A 37 -1.34 -3.06 5.57
C PHE A 37 -2.28 -3.77 6.54
N LYS A 38 -3.41 -4.27 6.03
CA LYS A 38 -4.29 -5.19 6.75
C LYS A 38 -3.96 -6.62 6.34
N THR A 39 -3.43 -7.42 7.28
CA THR A 39 -2.98 -8.81 7.03
C THR A 39 -2.01 -8.87 5.85
N PRO A 40 -0.77 -8.35 6.01
CA PRO A 40 0.19 -8.27 4.91
C PRO A 40 0.54 -9.66 4.38
N MET A 41 0.60 -9.78 3.05
CA MET A 41 1.08 -10.96 2.35
C MET A 41 2.26 -10.58 1.47
N LEU A 42 3.36 -11.32 1.62
CA LEU A 42 4.51 -11.23 0.74
C LEU A 42 4.29 -12.12 -0.48
N THR A 43 4.49 -11.53 -1.65
CA THR A 43 4.40 -12.24 -2.93
C THR A 43 5.77 -12.74 -3.38
N SER A 44 5.81 -13.67 -4.35
CA SER A 44 7.05 -14.21 -4.91
C SER A 44 7.91 -13.18 -5.64
N CYS A 45 7.37 -12.00 -5.97
CA CYS A 45 8.13 -10.87 -6.51
C CYS A 45 8.57 -9.86 -5.43
N CYS A 46 8.59 -10.27 -4.15
CA CYS A 46 9.02 -9.48 -2.99
C CYS A 46 8.19 -8.21 -2.71
N HIS A 47 6.95 -8.14 -3.21
CA HIS A 47 6.04 -7.05 -2.91
C HIS A 47 5.04 -7.44 -1.83
N THR A 48 4.75 -6.51 -0.92
CA THR A 48 3.81 -6.69 0.18
C THR A 48 2.49 -5.99 -0.13
N PHE A 49 1.37 -6.69 0.08
CA PHE A 49 0.01 -6.15 -0.08
C PHE A 49 -0.92 -6.67 1.01
N CYS A 50 -2.09 -6.04 1.19
CA CYS A 50 -3.14 -6.64 2.02
C CYS A 50 -3.63 -7.95 1.41
N SER A 51 -3.94 -8.96 2.24
CA SER A 51 -4.44 -10.27 1.77
C SER A 51 -5.64 -10.15 0.81
N LEU A 52 -6.57 -9.23 1.08
CA LEU A 52 -7.72 -8.97 0.21
C LEU A 52 -7.32 -8.30 -1.12
N CYS A 53 -6.41 -7.33 -1.06
CA CYS A 53 -5.95 -6.60 -2.24
C CYS A 53 -5.21 -7.52 -3.22
N ILE A 54 -4.30 -8.37 -2.73
CA ILE A 54 -3.59 -9.31 -3.59
C ILE A 54 -4.53 -10.35 -4.18
N ARG A 55 -5.46 -10.92 -3.41
CA ARG A 55 -6.44 -11.88 -3.94
C ARG A 55 -7.27 -11.27 -5.07
N ARG A 56 -7.75 -10.03 -4.92
CA ARG A 56 -8.50 -9.32 -5.97
C ARG A 56 -7.65 -9.08 -7.22
N ALA A 57 -6.41 -8.63 -7.07
CA ALA A 57 -5.50 -8.41 -8.19
C ALA A 57 -5.21 -9.71 -8.97
N LEU A 58 -5.01 -10.81 -8.25
CA LEU A 58 -4.81 -12.13 -8.86
C LEU A 58 -6.06 -12.64 -9.57
N SER A 59 -7.25 -12.40 -9.02
CA SER A 59 -8.52 -12.74 -9.67
C SER A 59 -8.80 -11.93 -10.94
N ASN A 60 -8.28 -10.70 -11.06
CA ASN A 60 -8.51 -9.84 -12.22
C ASN A 60 -7.52 -10.12 -13.36
N ASP A 61 -6.21 -10.06 -13.07
CA ASP A 61 -5.16 -10.09 -14.10
C ASP A 61 -4.08 -11.16 -13.86
N GLY A 62 -4.05 -11.78 -12.67
CA GLY A 62 -2.98 -12.72 -12.29
C GLY A 62 -1.59 -12.07 -12.17
N LYS A 63 -1.52 -10.73 -12.15
CA LYS A 63 -0.28 -9.93 -12.14
C LYS A 63 -0.14 -9.09 -10.88
N CYS A 64 1.10 -8.80 -10.53
CA CYS A 64 1.44 -7.91 -9.42
C CYS A 64 1.04 -6.46 -9.75
N PRO A 65 0.28 -5.76 -8.88
CA PRO A 65 -0.10 -4.37 -9.11
C PRO A 65 1.05 -3.36 -9.16
N SER A 66 2.20 -3.64 -8.52
CA SER A 66 3.33 -2.71 -8.46
C SER A 66 4.27 -2.80 -9.66
N ALA A 67 4.44 -4.01 -10.22
CA ALA A 67 5.48 -4.28 -11.22
C ALA A 67 4.95 -4.96 -12.49
N GLY A 68 3.66 -5.34 -12.54
CA GLY A 68 3.07 -6.09 -13.65
C GLY A 68 3.58 -7.53 -13.81
N LEU A 69 4.47 -7.98 -12.93
CA LEU A 69 5.05 -9.34 -12.98
C LEU A 69 4.02 -10.40 -12.57
N GLN A 70 4.02 -11.55 -13.23
CA GLN A 70 3.12 -12.65 -12.90
C GLN A 70 3.51 -13.28 -11.55
N ILE A 71 2.56 -13.32 -10.60
CA ILE A 71 2.78 -13.99 -9.31
C ILE A 71 2.57 -15.49 -9.54
N ARG A 72 3.65 -16.22 -9.84
CA ARG A 72 3.60 -17.69 -9.92
C ARG A 72 3.80 -18.27 -8.52
N SER A 73 2.92 -19.21 -8.17
CA SER A 73 2.96 -20.07 -6.98
C SER A 73 4.04 -21.13 -7.08
#